data_AF-A0A674AR64-F1
#
_entry.id   AF-A0A674AR64-F1
#
_cell.length_a   1.000
_cell.length_b   1.000
_cell.length_c   1.000
_cell.angle_alpha   90.00
_cell.angle_beta   90.00
_cell.angle_gamma   90.00
#
_symmetry.space_group_name_H-M   'P 1'
#
loop_
_entity.id
_entity.type
_entity.pdbx_description
1 polymer ?
#
loop_
_entity_poly.entity_id
_entity_poly.type
_entity_poly.pdbx_seq_one_letter_code
_entity_poly.pdbx_strand_id
1 'polypeptide(L)'
;LMNELNSMLSILVDGTVQNQNRYKPICQKFNSIYRFATLYDTTKRIPVFSAYTFTGNTTGRPNDPWMIEPQTGGRYEHQAGNRVNRGHLFPNSHAHDLDTQKSTFTLTNIVPQDIKFNGGSWREMERNVRGKLKTDCISNKGKIEAYVVTGAVPSSNNTLNKRVNIPELLWTAYCCYNRKMNKRIAEAHWQWNKEIKKNTVNPVTLGKLEEMLNKYRKGVLVKVFPTNCPR
;
A
#
# COMPACT_ATOMS: atom_id res chain seq x y z
N LEU A 1 11.39 7.80 6.56
CA LEU A 1 10.07 7.50 5.95
C LEU A 1 9.56 8.66 5.10
N MET A 2 8.76 9.65 5.54
CA MET A 2 8.30 10.73 4.62
C MET A 2 9.42 11.51 3.91
N ASN A 3 10.49 11.87 4.63
CA ASN A 3 11.67 12.53 4.04
C ASN A 3 12.52 11.62 3.13
N GLU A 4 12.27 10.30 3.14
CA GLU A 4 12.92 9.31 2.26
C GLU A 4 12.03 8.89 1.08
N LEU A 5 10.76 9.35 1.05
CA LEU A 5 9.80 9.14 -0.03
C LEU A 5 9.87 10.29 -1.06
N ASN A 6 11.03 10.95 -1.17
CA ASN A 6 11.26 12.03 -2.13
C ASN A 6 11.12 11.47 -3.56
N SER A 7 10.05 11.91 -4.24
CA SER A 7 9.64 11.63 -5.63
C SER A 7 8.74 10.42 -5.94
N MET A 8 7.91 9.95 -4.98
CA MET A 8 7.17 8.70 -5.22
C MET A 8 5.95 8.74 -6.14
N LEU A 9 5.42 9.91 -6.55
CA LEU A 9 4.33 10.03 -7.55
C LEU A 9 4.28 11.49 -8.02
N SER A 10 3.61 11.81 -9.13
CA SER A 10 3.37 13.21 -9.54
C SER A 10 2.58 14.06 -8.53
N ILE A 11 1.99 13.43 -7.51
CA ILE A 11 1.41 14.13 -6.36
C ILE A 11 2.51 14.66 -5.44
N LEU A 12 3.69 14.04 -5.42
CA LEU A 12 4.84 14.34 -4.58
C LEU A 12 6.05 14.69 -5.48
N VAL A 13 6.23 15.97 -5.80
CA VAL A 13 7.48 16.45 -6.45
C VAL A 13 8.46 16.77 -5.34
N ASP A 14 9.62 16.12 -5.33
CA ASP A 14 10.63 16.23 -4.27
C ASP A 14 10.07 16.05 -2.85
N GLY A 15 9.11 15.13 -2.70
CA GLY A 15 8.43 14.86 -1.43
C GLY A 15 7.33 15.87 -1.07
N THR A 16 7.11 16.89 -1.90
CA THR A 16 6.10 17.94 -1.66
C THR A 16 4.80 17.65 -2.41
N VAL A 17 3.70 17.65 -1.67
CA VAL A 17 2.36 17.45 -2.23
C VAL A 17 1.97 18.63 -3.13
N GLN A 18 1.75 18.38 -4.42
CA GLN A 18 1.44 19.42 -5.43
C GLN A 18 0.02 19.98 -5.32
N ASN A 19 -0.94 19.18 -4.83
CA ASN A 19 -2.30 19.64 -4.54
C ASN A 19 -2.63 19.31 -3.09
N GLN A 20 -2.19 20.19 -2.19
CA GLN A 20 -2.35 20.02 -0.73
C GLN A 20 -3.80 20.06 -0.28
N ASN A 21 -4.70 20.63 -1.10
CA ASN A 21 -6.14 20.66 -0.82
C ASN A 21 -6.80 19.28 -1.02
N ARG A 22 -6.32 18.52 -2.01
CA ARG A 22 -6.85 17.18 -2.32
C ARG A 22 -6.07 16.06 -1.65
N TYR A 23 -4.74 16.14 -1.66
CA TYR A 23 -3.90 15.07 -1.18
C TYR A 23 -3.34 15.43 0.19
N LYS A 24 -3.55 14.53 1.15
CA LYS A 24 -3.08 14.69 2.53
C LYS A 24 -2.03 13.62 2.83
N PRO A 25 -0.76 14.00 3.06
CA PRO A 25 0.23 13.10 3.61
C PRO A 25 -0.07 12.89 5.10
N ILE A 26 -0.10 11.63 5.53
CA ILE A 26 -0.46 11.24 6.89
C ILE A 26 0.65 10.35 7.43
N CYS A 27 1.28 10.80 8.51
CA CYS A 27 2.17 9.97 9.32
C CYS A 27 1.32 9.21 10.32
N GLN A 28 1.12 7.92 10.08
CA GLN A 28 0.22 7.08 10.87
C GLN A 28 0.86 6.79 12.22
N LYS A 29 0.31 7.40 13.27
CA LYS A 29 0.83 7.34 14.64
C LYS A 29 -0.13 6.54 15.51
N PHE A 30 0.39 5.52 16.19
CA PHE A 30 -0.37 4.70 17.13
C PHE A 30 0.44 4.53 18.41
N ASN A 31 -0.17 4.77 19.58
CA ASN A 31 0.51 4.80 20.88
C ASN A 31 1.78 5.67 20.86
N SER A 32 1.69 6.87 20.28
CA SER A 32 2.80 7.81 20.11
C SER A 32 3.97 7.35 19.23
N ILE A 33 3.86 6.20 18.55
CA ILE A 33 4.89 5.67 17.66
C ILE A 33 4.42 5.76 16.20
N TYR A 34 5.27 6.26 15.32
CA TYR A 34 5.00 6.24 13.87
C TYR A 34 5.14 4.82 13.33
N ARG A 35 4.10 4.33 12.65
CA ARG A 35 4.02 2.94 12.17
C ARG A 35 4.19 2.84 10.66
N PHE A 36 3.56 3.74 9.90
CA PHE A 36 3.64 3.79 8.44
C PHE A 36 3.24 5.19 7.93
N ALA A 37 3.36 5.41 6.63
CA ALA A 37 2.91 6.64 5.98
C ALA A 37 1.79 6.33 4.99
N THR A 38 0.85 7.25 4.84
CA THR A 38 -0.23 7.16 3.86
C THR A 38 -0.35 8.48 3.12
N LEU A 39 -0.46 8.43 1.79
CA LEU A 39 -0.91 9.58 1.01
C LEU A 39 -2.40 9.39 0.71
N TYR A 40 -3.25 10.24 1.26
CA TYR A 40 -4.70 10.11 1.19
C TYR A 40 -5.32 11.11 0.19
N ASP A 41 -6.23 10.65 -0.67
CA ASP A 41 -7.01 11.50 -1.59
C ASP A 41 -8.35 11.85 -0.93
N THR A 42 -8.52 13.09 -0.48
CA THR A 42 -9.74 13.54 0.21
C THR A 42 -10.95 13.66 -0.73
N THR A 43 -10.71 13.84 -2.03
CA THR A 43 -11.79 13.89 -3.03
C THR A 43 -12.31 12.48 -3.33
N LYS A 44 -11.41 11.51 -3.51
CA LYS A 44 -11.77 10.11 -3.78
C LYS A 44 -12.05 9.29 -2.52
N ARG A 45 -11.67 9.82 -1.35
CA ARG A 45 -11.84 9.24 -0.01
C ARG A 45 -11.21 7.85 0.15
N ILE A 46 -10.07 7.67 -0.50
CA ILE A 46 -9.24 6.47 -0.43
C ILE A 46 -7.76 6.85 -0.40
N PRO A 47 -6.88 6.04 0.19
CA PRO A 47 -5.45 6.20 0.02
C PRO A 47 -5.03 6.04 -1.44
N VAL A 48 -4.12 6.91 -1.87
CA VAL A 48 -3.34 6.73 -3.10
C VAL A 48 -2.34 5.61 -2.89
N PHE A 49 -1.62 5.65 -1.76
CA PHE A 49 -0.74 4.58 -1.31
C PHE A 49 -0.50 4.62 0.20
N SER A 50 -0.06 3.49 0.75
CA SER A 50 0.58 3.37 2.06
C SER A 50 1.99 2.83 1.88
N ALA A 51 2.95 3.39 2.61
CA ALA A 51 4.37 3.01 2.60
C ALA A 51 4.83 2.64 4.01
N TYR A 52 5.54 1.52 4.14
CA TYR A 52 5.99 0.98 5.42
C TYR A 52 7.30 0.20 5.28
N THR A 53 8.00 0.04 6.40
CA THR A 53 9.18 -0.83 6.49
C THR A 53 8.76 -2.17 7.04
N PHE A 54 9.03 -3.25 6.31
CA PHE A 54 8.85 -4.60 6.77
C PHE A 54 10.11 -5.07 7.52
N THR A 55 9.94 -5.38 8.80
CA THR A 55 11.01 -5.86 9.70
C THR A 55 10.71 -7.25 10.26
N GLY A 56 9.57 -7.82 9.91
CA GLY A 56 9.05 -9.08 10.44
C GLY A 56 7.53 -9.11 10.41
N ASN A 57 6.95 -10.20 10.88
CA ASN A 57 5.51 -10.35 11.00
C ASN A 57 5.15 -11.01 12.34
N THR A 58 4.02 -10.63 12.91
CA THR A 58 3.37 -11.39 13.98
C THR A 58 2.26 -12.29 13.41
N THR A 59 1.71 -13.17 14.24
CA THR A 59 0.62 -14.10 13.90
C THR A 59 -0.72 -13.58 14.41
N GLY A 60 -1.80 -14.11 13.85
CA GLY A 60 -3.17 -13.71 14.22
C GLY A 60 -3.62 -12.41 13.55
N ARG A 61 -4.92 -12.15 13.64
CA ARG A 61 -5.56 -10.89 13.27
C ARG A 61 -6.26 -10.38 14.52
N PRO A 62 -5.98 -9.16 14.99
CA PRO A 62 -6.60 -8.68 16.20
C PRO A 62 -8.05 -8.28 15.92
N ASN A 63 -8.90 -8.38 16.94
CA ASN A 63 -10.33 -8.11 16.85
C ASN A 63 -10.64 -6.65 17.23
N ASP A 64 -9.97 -5.71 16.55
CA ASP A 64 -10.11 -4.28 16.82
C ASP A 64 -11.17 -3.63 15.91
N PRO A 65 -11.89 -2.61 16.41
CA PRO A 65 -12.78 -1.81 15.58
C PRO A 65 -11.98 -0.97 14.57
N TRP A 66 -12.64 -0.64 13.46
CA TRP A 66 -12.06 0.27 12.46
C TRP A 66 -11.93 1.68 13.03
N MET A 67 -10.74 2.26 12.91
CA MET A 67 -10.42 3.57 13.49
C MET A 67 -10.57 4.69 12.46
N ILE A 68 -11.09 5.82 12.90
CA ILE A 68 -11.16 7.04 12.10
C ILE A 68 -9.86 7.82 12.31
N GLU A 69 -9.26 8.31 11.22
CA GLU A 69 -8.05 9.13 11.28
C GLU A 69 -8.38 10.60 11.58
N PRO A 70 -7.99 11.14 12.74
CA PRO A 70 -8.29 12.53 13.12
C PRO A 70 -7.78 13.56 12.10
N GLN A 71 -6.63 13.30 11.45
CA GLN A 71 -6.00 14.21 10.48
C GLN A 71 -6.84 14.43 9.20
N THR A 72 -7.89 13.63 8.99
CA THR A 72 -8.84 13.80 7.87
C THR A 72 -10.14 14.51 8.26
N GLY A 73 -10.25 15.01 9.49
CA GLY A 73 -11.44 15.70 10.00
C GLY A 73 -12.46 14.78 10.67
N GLY A 74 -12.05 13.56 11.05
CA GLY A 74 -12.82 12.71 11.96
C GLY A 74 -14.11 12.11 11.41
N ARG A 75 -14.30 12.07 10.08
CA ARG A 75 -15.52 11.50 9.48
C ARG A 75 -15.36 10.00 9.22
N TYR A 76 -16.34 9.23 9.67
CA TYR A 76 -16.44 7.82 9.32
C TYR A 76 -16.74 7.65 7.83
N GLU A 77 -15.97 6.80 7.16
CA GLU A 77 -16.23 6.39 5.79
C GLU A 77 -16.69 4.94 5.75
N HIS A 78 -17.89 4.71 5.20
CA HIS A 78 -18.39 3.37 4.94
C HIS A 78 -17.66 2.79 3.72
N GLN A 79 -16.65 1.97 3.96
CA GLN A 79 -15.78 1.38 2.93
C GLN A 79 -16.01 -0.11 2.69
N ALA A 80 -17.13 -0.66 3.16
CA ALA A 80 -17.60 -2.02 2.87
C ALA A 80 -19.08 -2.03 2.47
N GLY A 81 -19.47 -3.03 1.69
CA GLY A 81 -20.84 -3.28 1.26
C GLY A 81 -20.98 -4.68 0.65
N ASN A 82 -22.12 -4.96 0.00
CA ASN A 82 -22.46 -6.32 -0.46
C ASN A 82 -21.46 -6.95 -1.44
N ARG A 83 -20.62 -6.15 -2.11
CA ARG A 83 -19.64 -6.63 -3.11
C ARG A 83 -18.19 -6.29 -2.77
N VAL A 84 -17.97 -5.49 -1.72
CA VAL A 84 -16.63 -4.97 -1.38
C VAL A 84 -16.36 -5.05 0.12
N ASN A 85 -15.16 -5.48 0.48
CA ASN A 85 -14.62 -5.48 1.83
C ASN A 85 -13.72 -4.25 2.06
N ARG A 86 -13.39 -4.01 3.33
CA ARG A 86 -12.34 -3.06 3.74
C ARG A 86 -10.96 -3.69 3.47
N GLY A 87 -10.43 -3.44 2.27
CA GLY A 87 -9.12 -3.91 1.82
C GLY A 87 -7.99 -3.02 2.35
N HIS A 88 -6.96 -3.63 2.94
CA HIS A 88 -5.82 -2.90 3.51
C HIS A 88 -4.77 -2.60 2.44
N LEU A 89 -4.13 -1.42 2.50
CA LEU A 89 -2.91 -1.15 1.72
C LEU A 89 -1.64 -1.56 2.47
N PHE A 90 -1.51 -1.18 3.74
CA PHE A 90 -0.58 -1.86 4.66
C PHE A 90 -1.31 -3.06 5.28
N PRO A 91 -1.07 -4.29 4.82
CA PRO A 91 -1.78 -5.45 5.31
C PRO A 91 -1.39 -5.77 6.75
N ASN A 92 -2.40 -6.07 7.56
CA ASN A 92 -2.23 -6.54 8.93
C ASN A 92 -1.24 -7.72 9.06
N SER A 93 -1.16 -8.54 8.01
CA SER A 93 -0.31 -9.73 7.96
C SER A 93 1.19 -9.42 7.82
N HIS A 94 1.56 -8.17 7.52
CA HIS A 94 2.93 -7.66 7.39
C HIS A 94 3.39 -6.87 8.61
N ALA A 95 2.53 -6.66 9.61
CA ALA A 95 2.89 -5.93 10.82
C ALA A 95 3.73 -6.80 11.76
N HIS A 96 4.79 -6.23 12.33
CA HIS A 96 5.79 -6.94 13.14
C HIS A 96 5.38 -7.15 14.60
N ASP A 97 4.44 -6.35 15.11
CA ASP A 97 3.90 -6.43 16.47
C ASP A 97 2.37 -6.12 16.48
N LEU A 98 1.74 -6.35 17.64
CA LEU A 98 0.30 -6.15 17.82
C LEU A 98 -0.14 -4.69 17.66
N ASP A 99 0.66 -3.73 18.12
CA ASP A 99 0.31 -2.31 18.00
C ASP A 99 0.36 -1.83 16.55
N THR A 100 1.35 -2.31 15.79
CA THR A 100 1.46 -2.08 14.35
C THR A 100 0.27 -2.74 13.64
N GLN A 101 -0.11 -3.95 14.04
CA GLN A 101 -1.31 -4.62 13.52
C GLN A 101 -2.57 -3.79 13.76
N LYS A 102 -2.76 -3.25 14.96
CA LYS A 102 -3.88 -2.36 15.30
C LYS A 102 -3.88 -1.12 14.44
N SER A 103 -2.72 -0.49 14.28
CA SER A 103 -2.58 0.72 13.47
C SER A 103 -3.04 0.54 12.01
N THR A 104 -3.02 -0.68 11.46
CA THR A 104 -3.44 -0.91 10.06
C THR A 104 -4.96 -0.76 9.85
N PHE A 105 -5.76 -0.75 10.91
CA PHE A 105 -7.23 -0.66 10.87
C PHE A 105 -7.75 0.79 10.78
N THR A 106 -6.88 1.80 10.61
CA THR A 106 -7.31 3.17 10.28
C THR A 106 -7.94 3.21 8.88
N LEU A 107 -9.11 3.84 8.72
CA LEU A 107 -9.83 3.93 7.43
C LEU A 107 -9.03 4.63 6.31
N THR A 108 -8.06 5.45 6.67
CA THR A 108 -7.12 6.04 5.71
C THR A 108 -6.18 5.04 5.06
N ASN A 109 -6.01 3.85 5.64
CA ASN A 109 -5.25 2.74 5.06
C ASN A 109 -6.12 1.78 4.23
N ILE A 110 -7.41 2.09 4.07
CA ILE A 110 -8.41 1.16 3.55
C ILE A 110 -8.98 1.64 2.21
N VAL A 111 -9.21 0.68 1.31
CA VAL A 111 -9.97 0.86 0.07
C VAL A 111 -11.14 -0.13 0.01
N PRO A 112 -12.27 0.22 -0.64
CA PRO A 112 -13.27 -0.78 -1.02
C PRO A 112 -12.68 -1.79 -2.01
N GLN A 113 -12.48 -3.02 -1.58
CA GLN A 113 -11.86 -4.07 -2.40
C GLN A 113 -12.85 -5.19 -2.66
N ASP A 114 -12.94 -5.69 -3.91
CA ASP A 114 -13.83 -6.80 -4.26
C ASP A 114 -13.66 -7.98 -3.27
N ILE A 115 -14.78 -8.53 -2.80
CA ILE A 115 -14.77 -9.52 -1.70
C ILE A 115 -13.91 -10.74 -2.04
N LYS A 116 -14.06 -11.26 -3.28
CA LYS A 116 -13.36 -12.46 -3.72
C LYS A 116 -11.90 -12.17 -4.05
N PHE A 117 -11.61 -10.98 -4.57
CA PHE A 117 -10.25 -10.52 -4.77
C PHE A 117 -9.50 -10.35 -3.44
N ASN A 118 -10.08 -9.63 -2.48
CA ASN A 118 -9.52 -9.38 -1.14
C ASN A 118 -9.30 -10.68 -0.37
N GLY A 119 -10.29 -11.59 -0.36
CA GLY A 119 -10.22 -12.86 0.37
C GLY A 119 -9.42 -13.96 -0.33
N GLY A 120 -9.24 -13.83 -1.65
CA GLY A 120 -8.58 -14.80 -2.52
C GLY A 120 -7.22 -14.32 -3.01
N SER A 121 -7.12 -14.00 -4.30
CA SER A 121 -5.83 -13.84 -4.97
C SER A 121 -4.96 -12.70 -4.45
N TRP A 122 -5.56 -11.64 -3.89
CA TRP A 122 -4.81 -10.57 -3.23
C TRP A 122 -4.19 -11.03 -1.91
N ARG A 123 -4.98 -11.70 -1.04
CA ARG A 123 -4.50 -12.29 0.21
C ARG A 123 -3.38 -13.31 -0.01
N GLU A 124 -3.51 -14.13 -1.06
CA GLU A 124 -2.47 -15.10 -1.42
C GLU A 124 -1.20 -14.40 -1.92
N MET A 125 -1.34 -13.32 -2.70
CA MET A 125 -0.20 -12.48 -3.09
C MET A 125 0.50 -11.88 -1.87
N GLU A 126 -0.25 -11.29 -0.92
CA GLU A 126 0.31 -10.73 0.33
C GLU A 126 1.09 -11.80 1.11
N ARG A 127 0.54 -13.03 1.23
CA ARG A 127 1.22 -14.15 1.89
C ARG A 127 2.53 -14.51 1.20
N ASN A 128 2.54 -14.57 -0.12
CA ASN A 128 3.73 -14.92 -0.91
C ASN A 128 4.80 -13.84 -0.81
N VAL A 129 4.42 -12.56 -0.94
CA VAL A 129 5.32 -11.42 -0.76
C VAL A 129 5.94 -11.45 0.63
N ARG A 130 5.13 -11.60 1.69
CA ARG A 130 5.65 -11.73 3.07
C ARG A 130 6.68 -12.84 3.21
N GLY A 131 6.44 -14.00 2.58
CA GLY A 131 7.41 -15.11 2.55
C GLY A 131 8.75 -14.67 1.98
N LYS A 132 8.73 -14.07 0.79
CA LYS A 132 9.94 -13.55 0.11
C LYS A 132 10.64 -12.47 0.93
N LEU A 133 9.91 -11.53 1.52
CA LEU A 133 10.50 -10.47 2.36
C LEU A 133 11.30 -11.06 3.53
N LYS A 134 10.83 -12.16 4.14
CA LYS A 134 11.55 -12.82 5.23
C LYS A 134 12.81 -13.55 4.77
N THR A 135 12.84 -14.08 3.55
CA THR A 135 13.95 -14.92 3.06
C THR A 135 15.00 -14.16 2.28
N ASP A 136 14.58 -13.09 1.59
CA ASP A 136 15.36 -12.42 0.56
C ASP A 136 15.78 -11.02 0.97
N CYS A 137 15.02 -10.35 1.86
CA CYS A 137 15.30 -8.99 2.30
C CYS A 137 16.07 -8.96 3.62
N ILE A 138 17.26 -9.57 3.61
CA ILE A 138 18.19 -9.55 4.75
C ILE A 138 19.25 -8.48 4.50
N SER A 139 19.32 -7.50 5.39
CA SER A 139 20.34 -6.44 5.38
C SER A 139 21.75 -7.00 5.67
N ASN A 140 22.78 -6.18 5.43
CA ASN A 140 24.17 -6.52 5.79
C ASN A 140 24.35 -6.81 7.29
N LYS A 141 23.49 -6.24 8.14
CA LYS A 141 23.48 -6.48 9.59
C LYS A 141 22.75 -7.78 9.98
N GLY A 142 22.31 -8.58 9.01
CA GLY A 142 21.58 -9.82 9.26
C GLY A 142 20.13 -9.65 9.72
N LYS A 143 19.58 -8.44 9.60
CA LYS A 143 18.18 -8.14 9.98
C LYS A 143 17.28 -8.08 8.76
N ILE A 144 16.02 -8.53 8.91
CA ILE A 144 14.98 -8.34 7.89
C ILE A 144 14.72 -6.84 7.75
N GLU A 145 14.82 -6.32 6.53
CA GLU A 145 14.52 -4.92 6.22
C GLU A 145 14.12 -4.79 4.75
N ALA A 146 12.86 -4.41 4.52
CA ALA A 146 12.36 -4.09 3.19
C ALA A 146 11.48 -2.85 3.21
N TYR A 147 11.54 -2.05 2.16
CA TYR A 147 10.64 -0.92 1.94
C TYR A 147 9.50 -1.39 1.04
N VAL A 148 8.26 -1.23 1.49
CA VAL A 148 7.08 -1.69 0.76
C VAL A 148 6.13 -0.53 0.55
N VAL A 149 5.60 -0.43 -0.67
CA VAL A 149 4.58 0.56 -1.05
C VAL A 149 3.44 -0.19 -1.70
N THR A 150 2.23 0.01 -1.18
CA THR A 150 1.00 -0.54 -1.75
C THR A 150 0.07 0.60 -2.08
N GLY A 151 -0.51 0.60 -3.27
CA GLY A 151 -1.37 1.67 -3.74
C GLY A 151 -2.61 1.19 -4.47
N ALA A 152 -3.48 2.15 -4.73
CA ALA A 152 -4.72 1.96 -5.47
C ALA A 152 -4.85 3.03 -6.56
N VAL A 153 -5.34 2.62 -7.73
CA VAL A 153 -5.69 3.56 -8.80
C VAL A 153 -7.20 3.77 -8.74
N PRO A 154 -7.66 5.02 -8.52
CA PRO A 154 -9.08 5.30 -8.40
C PRO A 154 -9.79 5.08 -9.74
N SER A 155 -11.02 4.58 -9.69
CA SER A 155 -11.88 4.53 -10.87
C SER A 155 -12.44 5.91 -11.23
N SER A 156 -12.91 6.07 -12.46
CA SER A 156 -13.53 7.30 -12.93
C SER A 156 -14.91 7.53 -12.29
N ASN A 157 -15.78 6.53 -12.30
CA ASN A 157 -17.20 6.66 -11.97
C ASN A 157 -17.76 5.59 -10.99
N ASN A 158 -16.92 4.71 -10.42
CA ASN A 158 -17.38 3.69 -9.50
C ASN A 158 -17.23 4.14 -8.04
N THR A 159 -18.33 4.22 -7.31
CA THR A 159 -18.34 4.69 -5.91
C THR A 159 -19.27 3.86 -5.05
N LEU A 160 -18.84 3.59 -3.83
CA LEU A 160 -19.64 3.03 -2.77
C LEU A 160 -20.44 4.16 -2.12
N ASN A 161 -21.78 4.00 -2.08
CA ASN A 161 -22.73 4.95 -1.50
C ASN A 161 -22.59 6.38 -2.06
N LYS A 162 -22.20 6.52 -3.34
CA LYS A 162 -21.93 7.82 -4.00
C LYS A 162 -20.87 8.68 -3.28
N ARG A 163 -20.04 8.07 -2.43
CA ARG A 163 -19.12 8.79 -1.52
C ARG A 163 -17.68 8.33 -1.64
N VAL A 164 -17.43 7.03 -1.48
CA VAL A 164 -16.08 6.48 -1.43
C VAL A 164 -15.77 5.86 -2.78
N ASN A 165 -14.64 6.21 -3.40
CA ASN A 165 -14.24 5.59 -4.67
C ASN A 165 -13.95 4.10 -4.48
N ILE A 166 -14.49 3.27 -5.36
CA ILE A 166 -14.06 1.88 -5.50
C ILE A 166 -12.93 1.89 -6.54
N PRO A 167 -11.67 1.57 -6.17
CA PRO A 167 -10.54 1.63 -7.08
C PRO A 167 -10.69 0.63 -8.23
N GLU A 168 -10.12 1.01 -9.37
CA GLU A 168 -10.09 0.20 -10.59
C GLU A 168 -9.08 -0.95 -10.48
N LEU A 169 -7.92 -0.69 -9.88
CA LEU A 169 -6.88 -1.69 -9.62
C LEU A 169 -6.12 -1.38 -8.33
N LEU A 170 -5.48 -2.42 -7.79
CA LEU A 170 -4.53 -2.32 -6.69
C LEU A 170 -3.15 -2.77 -7.17
N TRP A 171 -2.10 -2.25 -6.52
CA TRP A 171 -0.72 -2.61 -6.78
C TRP A 171 0.11 -2.62 -5.50
N THR A 172 1.18 -3.40 -5.48
CA THR A 172 2.19 -3.38 -4.42
C THR A 172 3.58 -3.56 -5.02
N ALA A 173 4.58 -2.96 -4.40
CA ALA A 173 5.97 -3.14 -4.75
C ALA A 173 6.83 -3.11 -3.50
N TYR A 174 7.92 -3.87 -3.52
CA TYR A 174 8.94 -3.79 -2.49
C TYR A 174 10.33 -3.62 -3.08
N CYS A 175 11.22 -3.05 -2.29
CA CYS A 175 12.63 -2.94 -2.59
C CYS A 175 13.46 -3.14 -1.33
N CYS A 176 14.51 -3.95 -1.43
CA CYS A 176 15.36 -4.30 -0.29
C CYS A 176 16.75 -4.73 -0.75
N TYR A 177 17.66 -4.85 0.22
CA TYR A 177 18.94 -5.50 -0.01
C TYR A 177 18.82 -7.01 0.22
N ASN A 178 19.41 -7.80 -0.67
CA ASN A 178 19.51 -9.24 -0.54
C ASN A 178 20.95 -9.65 -0.24
N ARG A 179 21.22 -10.04 1.02
CA ARG A 179 22.55 -10.46 1.48
C ARG A 179 23.11 -11.67 0.72
N LYS A 180 22.27 -12.62 0.32
CA LYS A 180 22.72 -13.84 -0.39
C LYS A 180 23.23 -13.50 -1.79
N MET A 181 22.60 -12.53 -2.45
CA MET A 181 22.96 -12.09 -3.80
C MET A 181 23.92 -10.89 -3.81
N ASN A 182 24.22 -10.32 -2.62
CA ASN A 182 25.01 -9.12 -2.45
C ASN A 182 24.54 -7.93 -3.33
N LYS A 183 23.22 -7.76 -3.48
CA LYS A 183 22.63 -6.71 -4.33
C LYS A 183 21.23 -6.28 -3.87
N ARG A 184 20.77 -5.12 -4.34
CA ARG A 184 19.37 -4.71 -4.18
C ARG A 184 18.47 -5.46 -5.15
N ILE A 185 17.28 -5.81 -4.68
CA ILE A 185 16.22 -6.44 -5.47
C ILE A 185 14.94 -5.62 -5.34
N ALA A 186 14.08 -5.72 -6.35
CA ALA A 186 12.74 -5.17 -6.31
C ALA A 186 11.79 -6.08 -7.07
N GLU A 187 10.55 -6.16 -6.61
CA GLU A 187 9.47 -6.91 -7.25
C GLU A 187 8.17 -6.16 -7.02
N ALA A 188 7.27 -6.27 -7.98
CA ALA A 188 5.98 -5.59 -7.96
C ALA A 188 4.85 -6.54 -8.39
N HIS A 189 3.63 -6.18 -8.03
CA HIS A 189 2.41 -6.87 -8.39
C HIS A 189 1.32 -5.83 -8.64
N TRP A 190 0.44 -6.09 -9.60
CA TRP A 190 -0.78 -5.29 -9.78
C TRP A 190 -1.89 -6.14 -10.38
N GLN A 191 -3.13 -5.79 -10.06
CA GLN A 191 -4.31 -6.46 -10.62
C GLN A 191 -5.55 -5.56 -10.50
N TRP A 192 -6.44 -5.67 -11.48
CA TRP A 192 -7.78 -5.09 -11.44
C TRP A 192 -8.52 -5.52 -10.16
N ASN A 193 -9.30 -4.63 -9.57
CA ASN A 193 -10.05 -4.88 -8.34
C ASN A 193 -11.27 -5.77 -8.58
N LYS A 194 -11.02 -7.02 -8.97
CA LYS A 194 -12.01 -8.04 -9.33
C LYS A 194 -11.46 -9.44 -9.15
N GLU A 195 -12.36 -10.41 -9.01
CA GLU A 195 -12.02 -11.83 -9.01
C GLU A 195 -11.22 -12.21 -10.26
N ILE A 196 -10.20 -13.06 -10.08
CA ILE A 196 -9.45 -13.70 -11.16
C ILE A 196 -9.47 -15.21 -10.94
N LYS A 197 -9.36 -15.99 -12.02
CA LYS A 197 -9.32 -17.46 -11.94
C LYS A 197 -8.04 -18.01 -11.29
N LYS A 198 -6.98 -17.21 -11.23
CA LYS A 198 -5.68 -17.62 -10.64
C LYS A 198 -5.73 -17.49 -9.12
N ASN A 199 -5.04 -18.39 -8.44
CA ASN A 199 -4.94 -18.37 -6.98
C ASN A 199 -4.15 -17.18 -6.43
N THR A 200 -3.28 -16.54 -7.22
CA THR A 200 -2.47 -15.40 -6.77
C THR A 200 -2.19 -14.42 -7.92
N VAL A 201 -1.78 -13.20 -7.57
CA VAL A 201 -1.38 -12.17 -8.52
C VAL A 201 0.06 -12.38 -8.95
N ASN A 202 0.29 -12.43 -10.27
CA ASN A 202 1.63 -12.63 -10.84
C ASN A 202 2.58 -11.48 -10.49
N PRO A 203 3.89 -11.78 -10.27
CA PRO A 203 4.91 -10.75 -10.14
C PRO A 203 5.20 -10.08 -11.49
N VAL A 204 5.64 -8.83 -11.42
CA VAL A 204 6.22 -8.03 -12.50
C VAL A 204 7.47 -7.31 -11.96
N THR A 205 8.29 -6.77 -12.87
CA THR A 205 9.41 -5.93 -12.45
C THR A 205 8.90 -4.55 -12.00
N LEU A 206 9.73 -3.82 -11.25
CA LEU A 206 9.39 -2.47 -10.80
C LEU A 206 9.15 -1.53 -12.00
N GLY A 207 9.97 -1.61 -13.04
CA GLY A 207 9.81 -0.82 -14.27
C GLY A 207 8.50 -1.10 -14.98
N LYS A 208 8.08 -2.37 -15.09
CA LYS A 208 6.78 -2.74 -15.67
C LYS A 208 5.59 -2.21 -14.87
N LEU A 209 5.72 -2.14 -13.53
CA LEU A 209 4.72 -1.49 -12.70
C LEU A 209 4.70 0.03 -12.96
N GLU A 210 5.86 0.68 -12.98
CA GLU A 210 5.99 2.13 -13.24
C GLU A 210 5.41 2.49 -14.62
N GLU A 211 5.71 1.73 -15.68
CA GLU A 211 5.12 1.84 -17.02
C GLU A 211 3.59 1.72 -17.01
N MET A 212 3.04 0.77 -16.24
CA MET A 212 1.61 0.60 -16.09
C MET A 212 0.98 1.82 -15.39
N LEU A 213 1.57 2.29 -14.29
CA LEU A 213 1.08 3.45 -13.54
C LEU A 213 1.13 4.74 -14.36
N ASN A 214 2.11 4.89 -15.26
CA ASN A 214 2.21 6.04 -16.17
C ASN A 214 0.97 6.20 -17.06
N LYS A 215 0.27 5.11 -17.40
CA LYS A 215 -0.96 5.17 -18.22
C LYS A 215 -2.10 5.92 -17.51
N TYR A 216 -2.06 6.01 -16.18
CA TYR A 216 -3.05 6.70 -15.35
C TYR A 216 -2.62 8.12 -14.96
N ARG A 217 -1.44 8.57 -15.41
CA ARG A 217 -0.81 9.83 -15.00
C ARG A 217 -0.36 10.59 -16.23
N LYS A 218 -1.11 11.63 -16.61
CA LYS A 218 -0.70 12.50 -17.71
C LYS A 218 0.49 13.38 -17.29
N GLY A 219 1.53 13.41 -18.12
CA GLY A 219 2.59 14.42 -18.05
C GLY A 219 3.69 14.21 -17.02
N VAL A 220 3.73 13.09 -16.28
CA VAL A 220 4.80 12.82 -15.30
C VAL A 220 5.11 11.33 -15.21
N LEU A 221 6.40 11.00 -15.18
CA LEU A 221 6.91 9.65 -14.96
C LEU A 221 6.74 9.26 -13.48
N VAL A 222 6.01 8.19 -13.21
CA VAL A 222 5.86 7.57 -11.90
C VAL A 222 7.15 6.83 -11.55
N LYS A 223 7.72 7.14 -10.39
CA LYS A 223 8.80 6.36 -9.77
C LYS A 223 8.32 5.87 -8.42
N VAL A 224 8.19 4.56 -8.23
CA VAL A 224 7.68 4.02 -6.96
C VAL A 224 8.78 3.96 -5.90
N PHE A 225 10.05 3.84 -6.31
CA PHE A 225 11.21 3.90 -5.41
C PHE A 225 12.32 4.81 -5.97
N PRO A 226 13.30 5.23 -5.16
CA PRO A 226 14.51 5.88 -5.67
C PRO A 226 15.27 5.03 -6.70
N THR A 227 16.21 5.62 -7.44
CA THR A 227 16.93 4.98 -8.56
C THR A 227 17.75 3.74 -8.18
N ASN A 228 18.06 3.55 -6.89
CA ASN A 228 18.82 2.41 -6.37
C ASN A 228 18.03 1.08 -6.34
N CYS A 229 16.73 1.09 -6.61
CA CYS A 229 15.94 -0.14 -6.77
C CYS A 229 15.95 -0.60 -8.24
N PRO A 230 16.23 -1.88 -8.55
CA PRO A 230 16.28 -2.33 -9.94
C PRO A 230 14.90 -2.25 -10.60
N ARG A 231 14.87 -1.89 -11.89
CA ARG A 231 13.65 -1.72 -12.71
C ARG A 231 13.33 -2.96 -13.52
#